data_AF-A0A966EDJ4-F1
#
_entry.id   AF-A0A966EDJ4-F1
#
_cell.length_a   1.000
_cell.length_b   1.000
_cell.length_c   1.000
_cell.angle_alpha   90.00
_cell.angle_beta   90.00
_cell.angle_gamma   90.00
#
_symmetry.space_group_name_H-M   'P 1'
#
loop_
_entity.id
_entity.type
_entity.pdbx_description
1 polymer ?
#
loop_
_entity_poly.entity_id
_entity_poly.type
_entity_poly.pdbx_seq_one_letter_code
_entity_poly.pdbx_strand_id
1 'polypeptide(L)'
;MTRGGFKRGQKWAACALLALFISPTVGLADEFRPALLEITEREDGWVDVTWKVPVRADRVLALTPILPEFLEPLGAGSGRRVPGAWVEYSSYRTAGHALTGATLRIDGLAAVPTDVLVRVRLQDGAEHSAILRGGTASFTIPEQATRFELAVSYWRMGTIHILE
;
A
#
# COMPACT_ATOMS: atom_id res chain seq x y z
N MET A 1 18.31 60.07 -45.36
CA MET A 1 19.39 59.49 -44.51
C MET A 1 18.97 59.67 -43.05
N THR A 2 18.34 58.66 -42.44
CA THR A 2 18.88 57.57 -41.59
C THR A 2 18.86 57.94 -40.09
N ARG A 3 17.91 57.36 -39.33
CA ARG A 3 18.05 56.25 -38.32
C ARG A 3 18.72 56.73 -37.03
N GLY A 4 18.27 56.43 -35.80
CA GLY A 4 17.30 55.48 -35.26
C GLY A 4 17.75 55.22 -33.81
N GLY A 5 16.93 55.64 -32.83
CA GLY A 5 17.28 55.62 -31.40
C GLY A 5 17.10 54.24 -30.74
N PHE A 6 18.15 53.84 -30.03
CA PHE A 6 18.46 52.49 -29.56
C PHE A 6 17.65 52.06 -28.32
N LYS A 7 16.62 51.22 -28.49
CA LYS A 7 15.99 50.46 -27.37
C LYS A 7 16.79 49.18 -27.09
N ARG A 8 17.77 49.20 -26.18
CA ARG A 8 18.58 47.99 -25.88
C ARG A 8 18.92 47.71 -24.41
N GLY A 9 18.17 48.25 -23.44
CA GLY A 9 18.31 47.89 -22.02
C GLY A 9 17.21 46.94 -21.50
N GLN A 10 15.97 47.13 -21.95
CA GLN A 10 14.79 46.48 -21.34
C GLN A 10 14.64 44.99 -21.65
N LYS A 11 15.23 44.50 -22.75
CA LYS A 11 15.01 43.13 -23.24
C LYS A 11 15.76 42.05 -22.44
N TRP A 12 16.85 42.41 -21.76
CA TRP A 12 17.68 41.45 -21.01
C TRP A 12 17.09 41.15 -19.63
N ALA A 13 16.50 42.16 -18.98
CA ALA A 13 15.83 42.00 -17.69
C ALA A 13 14.58 41.11 -17.78
N ALA A 14 13.84 41.19 -18.88
CA ALA A 14 12.65 40.36 -19.11
C ALA A 14 12.99 38.88 -19.28
N CYS A 15 14.10 38.54 -19.95
CA CYS A 15 14.55 37.15 -20.09
C CYS A 15 15.10 36.59 -18.77
N ALA A 16 15.77 37.42 -17.95
CA ALA A 16 16.26 36.99 -16.64
C ALA A 16 15.13 36.72 -15.63
N LEU A 17 14.04 37.50 -15.69
CA LEU A 17 12.84 37.27 -14.85
C LEU A 17 12.02 36.06 -15.32
N LEU A 18 11.97 35.76 -16.63
CA LEU A 18 11.26 34.58 -17.14
C LEU A 18 11.99 33.26 -16.85
N ALA A 19 13.32 33.29 -16.72
CA ALA A 19 14.13 32.09 -16.43
C ALA A 19 13.99 31.59 -14.98
N LEU A 20 13.47 32.42 -14.07
CA LEU A 20 13.34 32.06 -12.64
C LEU A 20 12.14 31.13 -12.35
N PHE A 21 11.21 30.97 -13.30
CA PHE A 21 10.00 30.16 -13.10
C PHE A 21 10.12 28.69 -13.55
N ILE A 22 11.27 28.26 -14.04
CA ILE A 22 11.50 26.87 -14.48
C ILE A 22 12.47 26.18 -13.51
N SER A 23 12.15 26.21 -12.23
CA SER A 23 12.73 25.24 -11.31
C SER A 23 11.82 24.01 -11.31
N PRO A 24 12.23 22.86 -11.87
CA PRO A 24 11.52 21.62 -11.61
C PRO A 24 11.68 21.34 -10.12
N THR A 25 10.65 21.64 -9.34
CA THR A 25 10.53 21.07 -8.00
C THR A 25 10.38 19.57 -8.21
N VAL A 26 11.50 18.84 -8.18
CA VAL A 26 11.48 17.39 -8.07
C VAL A 26 10.89 17.12 -6.70
N GLY A 27 9.56 17.04 -6.66
CA GLY A 27 8.84 16.63 -5.47
C GLY A 27 9.33 15.23 -5.14
N LEU A 28 10.09 15.11 -4.05
CA LEU A 28 10.23 13.87 -3.32
C LEU A 28 8.85 13.55 -2.74
N ALA A 29 7.95 13.09 -3.60
CA ALA A 29 6.75 12.41 -3.15
C ALA A 29 7.28 11.13 -2.49
N ASP A 30 7.38 11.15 -1.17
CA ASP A 30 7.70 9.97 -0.41
C ASP A 30 6.63 8.93 -0.76
N GLU A 31 7.03 7.90 -1.50
CA GLU A 31 6.07 7.03 -2.14
C GLU A 31 5.38 6.20 -1.06
N PHE A 32 4.10 6.48 -0.82
CA PHE A 32 3.31 5.77 0.16
C PHE A 32 3.11 4.32 -0.30
N ARG A 33 3.98 3.43 0.16
CA ARG A 33 3.94 1.98 -0.12
C ARG A 33 3.48 1.26 1.15
N PRO A 34 2.17 1.01 1.33
CA PRO A 34 1.71 0.22 2.47
C PRO A 34 2.24 -1.22 2.38
N ALA A 35 2.30 -1.88 3.52
CA ALA A 35 2.40 -3.34 3.55
C ALA A 35 1.09 -3.95 3.06
N LEU A 36 1.14 -5.20 2.58
CA LEU A 36 -0.01 -5.88 1.99
C LEU A 36 -0.06 -7.33 2.47
N LEU A 37 -1.20 -7.70 3.04
CA LEU A 37 -1.58 -9.09 3.33
C LEU A 37 -2.74 -9.46 2.40
N GLU A 38 -2.51 -10.38 1.48
CA GLU A 38 -3.57 -10.97 0.65
C GLU A 38 -3.82 -12.40 1.08
N ILE A 39 -5.08 -12.75 1.26
CA ILE A 39 -5.55 -14.10 1.59
C ILE A 39 -6.57 -14.47 0.52
N THR A 40 -6.38 -15.62 -0.12
CA THR A 40 -7.31 -16.16 -1.13
C THR A 40 -7.68 -17.58 -0.73
N GLU A 41 -8.93 -17.77 -0.35
CA GLU A 41 -9.54 -19.07 -0.17
C GLU A 41 -9.85 -19.69 -1.53
N ARG A 42 -9.52 -20.96 -1.67
CA ARG A 42 -9.77 -21.78 -2.85
C ARG A 42 -10.68 -22.94 -2.49
N GLU A 43 -10.94 -23.78 -3.48
CA GLU A 43 -11.65 -25.04 -3.28
C GLU A 43 -10.95 -25.95 -2.27
N ASP A 44 -11.71 -26.87 -1.67
CA ASP A 44 -11.23 -27.88 -0.72
C ASP A 44 -10.55 -27.33 0.55
N GLY A 45 -10.85 -26.08 0.93
CA GLY A 45 -10.30 -25.43 2.13
C GLY A 45 -8.82 -25.07 2.00
N TRP A 46 -8.31 -24.92 0.77
CA TRP A 46 -6.97 -24.41 0.51
C TRP A 46 -6.96 -22.89 0.63
N VAL A 47 -5.92 -22.34 1.26
CA VAL A 47 -5.78 -20.89 1.45
C VAL A 47 -4.39 -20.46 1.03
N ASP A 48 -4.31 -19.56 0.07
CA ASP A 48 -3.05 -18.90 -0.29
C ASP A 48 -2.91 -17.58 0.43
N VAL A 49 -1.73 -17.34 0.99
CA VAL A 49 -1.38 -16.12 1.69
C VAL A 49 -0.17 -15.49 1.03
N THR A 50 -0.32 -14.23 0.62
CA THR A 50 0.78 -13.38 0.14
C THR A 50 1.02 -12.27 1.13
N TRP A 51 2.25 -12.15 1.60
CA TRP A 51 2.69 -11.11 2.53
C TRP A 51 3.77 -10.26 1.88
N LYS A 52 3.48 -8.97 1.67
CA LYS A 52 4.43 -8.01 1.09
C LYS A 52 4.76 -6.93 2.10
N VAL A 53 6.02 -6.83 2.45
CA VAL A 53 6.54 -5.86 3.42
C VAL A 53 7.51 -4.90 2.76
N PRO A 54 7.31 -3.58 2.89
CA PRO A 54 8.26 -2.59 2.41
C PRO A 54 9.66 -2.80 3.00
N VAL A 55 10.67 -2.57 2.17
CA VAL A 55 12.06 -2.46 2.60
C VAL A 55 12.39 -0.98 2.72
N ARG A 56 12.81 -0.53 3.91
CA ARG A 56 13.24 0.84 4.18
C ARG A 56 14.68 0.84 4.68
N ALA A 57 15.52 1.72 4.13
CA ALA A 57 16.95 1.78 4.45
C ALA A 57 17.62 0.37 4.42
N ASP A 58 17.30 -0.39 3.38
CA ASP A 58 17.72 -1.78 3.14
C ASP A 58 17.27 -2.84 4.17
N ARG A 59 16.43 -2.46 5.13
CA ARG A 59 15.85 -3.38 6.13
C ARG A 59 14.38 -3.66 5.84
N VAL A 60 13.98 -4.92 5.99
CA VAL A 60 12.56 -5.31 6.00
C VAL A 60 11.96 -4.80 7.32
N LEU A 61 10.77 -4.19 7.27
CA LEU A 61 10.07 -3.80 8.48
C LEU A 61 9.74 -5.04 9.33
N ALA A 62 9.89 -4.91 10.65
CA ALA A 62 9.58 -5.99 11.60
C ALA A 62 8.06 -6.12 11.80
N LEU A 63 7.38 -6.56 10.74
CA LEU A 63 5.94 -6.79 10.70
C LEU A 63 5.66 -8.28 10.42
N THR A 64 4.78 -8.88 11.21
CA THR A 64 4.45 -10.30 11.09
C THR A 64 2.92 -10.50 11.08
N PRO A 65 2.35 -11.14 10.04
CA PRO A 65 0.95 -11.50 10.04
C PRO A 65 0.75 -12.71 10.96
N ILE A 66 -0.26 -12.59 11.82
CA ILE A 66 -0.72 -13.63 12.73
C ILE A 66 -2.08 -14.07 12.21
N LEU A 67 -2.08 -15.27 11.67
CA LEU A 67 -3.23 -15.90 11.04
C LEU A 67 -4.04 -16.68 12.09
N PRO A 68 -5.28 -17.10 11.76
CA PRO A 68 -6.10 -17.88 12.67
C PRO A 68 -5.44 -19.21 13.00
N GLU A 69 -5.59 -19.68 14.24
CA GLU A 69 -4.90 -20.87 14.75
C GLU A 69 -5.27 -22.17 14.02
N PHE A 70 -6.46 -22.22 13.41
CA PHE A 70 -6.93 -23.38 12.65
C PHE A 70 -6.28 -23.50 11.27
N LEU A 71 -5.52 -22.49 10.81
CA LEU A 71 -4.82 -22.57 9.53
C LEU A 71 -3.56 -23.42 9.66
N GLU A 72 -3.62 -24.63 9.11
CA GLU A 72 -2.50 -25.56 9.10
C GLU A 72 -1.58 -25.29 7.91
N PRO A 73 -0.28 -25.03 8.10
CA PRO A 73 0.64 -24.79 6.99
C PRO A 73 0.84 -26.06 6.16
N LEU A 74 0.71 -25.93 4.84
CA LEU A 74 0.86 -27.04 3.88
C LEU A 74 2.32 -27.30 3.47
N GLY A 75 3.25 -26.49 3.96
CA GLY A 75 4.68 -26.61 3.68
C GLY A 75 5.44 -25.34 4.05
N ALA A 76 6.73 -25.32 3.72
CA ALA A 76 7.51 -24.10 3.85
C ALA A 76 7.02 -23.05 2.85
N GLY A 77 6.84 -21.82 3.33
CA GLY A 77 6.63 -20.68 2.45
C GLY A 77 7.85 -20.40 1.57
N SER A 78 7.69 -19.52 0.60
CA SER A 78 8.78 -19.03 -0.24
C SER A 78 8.84 -17.51 -0.16
N GLY A 79 10.06 -16.97 -0.06
CA GLY A 79 10.29 -15.53 0.03
C GLY A 79 11.18 -15.04 -1.11
N ARG A 80 10.89 -13.84 -1.62
CA ARG A 80 11.74 -13.16 -2.61
C ARG A 80 11.77 -11.66 -2.37
N ARG A 81 12.96 -11.07 -2.55
CA ARG A 81 13.11 -9.61 -2.63
C ARG A 81 12.66 -9.10 -4.00
N VAL A 82 11.82 -8.08 -4.01
CA VAL A 82 11.41 -7.30 -5.19
C VAL A 82 11.84 -5.85 -4.98
N PRO A 83 11.81 -4.98 -6.02
CA PRO A 83 12.12 -3.57 -5.85
C PRO A 83 11.26 -2.95 -4.72
N GLY A 84 11.92 -2.50 -3.66
CA GLY A 84 11.30 -1.83 -2.51
C GLY A 84 10.53 -2.71 -1.52
N ALA A 85 10.55 -4.04 -1.66
CA ALA A 85 9.82 -4.93 -0.74
C ALA A 85 10.41 -6.34 -0.63
N TRP A 86 10.08 -7.01 0.48
CA TRP A 86 10.16 -8.45 0.64
C TRP A 86 8.76 -9.03 0.44
N VAL A 87 8.64 -10.10 -0.35
CA VAL A 87 7.36 -10.79 -0.59
C VAL A 87 7.50 -12.24 -0.17
N GLU A 88 6.55 -12.72 0.62
CA GLU A 88 6.43 -14.10 1.07
C GLU A 88 5.11 -14.70 0.58
N TYR A 89 5.18 -15.95 0.14
CA TYR A 89 4.05 -16.76 -0.30
C TYR A 89 3.99 -18.00 0.57
N SER A 90 2.81 -18.30 1.11
CA SER A 90 2.56 -19.48 1.92
C SER A 90 1.17 -20.04 1.62
N SER A 91 0.99 -21.35 1.83
CA SER A 91 -0.27 -22.02 1.61
C SER A 91 -0.67 -22.78 2.87
N TYR A 92 -1.96 -22.75 3.19
CA TYR A 92 -2.55 -23.33 4.39
C TYR A 92 -3.78 -24.15 4.04
N ARG A 93 -4.23 -24.95 5.00
CA ARG A 93 -5.51 -25.64 4.98
C ARG A 93 -6.39 -25.14 6.12
N THR A 94 -7.68 -24.94 5.86
CA THR A 94 -8.64 -24.48 6.88
C THR A 94 -9.07 -25.55 7.88
N ALA A 95 -8.70 -26.82 7.65
CA ALA A 95 -9.14 -27.97 8.44
C ALA A 95 -10.68 -28.06 8.62
N GLY A 96 -11.45 -27.53 7.66
CA GLY A 96 -12.93 -27.53 7.69
C GLY A 96 -13.55 -26.33 8.41
N HIS A 97 -12.76 -25.38 8.90
CA HIS A 97 -13.23 -24.13 9.48
C HIS A 97 -13.48 -23.07 8.40
N ALA A 98 -14.45 -22.19 8.64
CA ALA A 98 -14.68 -21.03 7.78
C ALA A 98 -13.70 -19.90 8.12
N LEU A 99 -13.28 -19.13 7.11
CA LEU A 99 -12.50 -17.91 7.33
C LEU A 99 -13.36 -16.75 7.86
N THR A 100 -14.66 -16.73 7.58
CA THR A 100 -15.58 -15.73 8.12
C THR A 100 -15.65 -15.83 9.65
N GLY A 101 -15.73 -14.68 10.32
CA GLY A 101 -15.64 -14.56 11.77
C GLY A 101 -14.23 -14.72 12.35
N ALA A 102 -13.25 -15.20 11.58
CA ALA A 102 -11.88 -15.34 12.04
C ALA A 102 -11.16 -13.97 12.10
N THR A 103 -10.26 -13.82 13.07
CA THR A 103 -9.48 -12.59 13.26
C THR A 103 -8.04 -12.78 12.81
N LEU A 104 -7.58 -11.85 11.99
CA LEU A 104 -6.19 -11.66 11.57
C LEU A 104 -5.58 -10.53 12.39
N ARG A 105 -4.26 -10.58 12.59
CA ARG A 105 -3.54 -9.53 13.32
C ARG A 105 -2.16 -9.29 12.74
N ILE A 106 -1.65 -8.06 12.81
CA ILE A 106 -0.28 -7.73 12.42
C ILE A 106 0.53 -7.38 13.65
N ASP A 107 1.49 -8.23 13.98
CA ASP A 107 2.50 -7.97 15.01
C ASP A 107 3.49 -6.90 14.56
N GLY A 108 3.91 -6.05 15.50
CA GLY A 108 4.88 -4.96 15.27
C GLY A 108 4.31 -3.69 14.63
N LEU A 109 3.03 -3.67 14.23
CA LEU A 109 2.44 -2.55 13.49
C LEU A 109 2.43 -1.22 14.27
N ALA A 110 2.26 -1.27 15.60
CA ALA A 110 2.28 -0.09 16.45
C ALA A 110 3.65 0.63 16.48
N ALA A 111 4.72 -0.07 16.14
CA ALA A 111 6.09 0.43 16.24
C ALA A 111 6.62 1.03 14.92
N VAL A 112 5.85 0.98 13.84
CA VAL A 112 6.30 1.44 12.51
C VAL A 112 5.34 2.48 11.90
N PRO A 113 5.85 3.51 11.22
CA PRO A 113 5.04 4.49 10.50
C PRO A 113 4.65 3.93 9.13
N THR A 114 3.84 2.88 9.13
CA THR A 114 3.32 2.18 7.94
C THR A 114 1.92 1.67 8.22
N ASP A 115 1.07 1.71 7.20
CA ASP A 115 -0.24 1.05 7.21
C ASP A 115 -0.14 -0.31 6.49
N VAL A 116 -1.04 -1.24 6.85
CA VAL A 116 -1.16 -2.55 6.20
C VAL A 116 -2.52 -2.65 5.52
N LEU A 117 -2.53 -2.85 4.21
CA LEU A 117 -3.73 -3.23 3.48
C LEU A 117 -3.94 -4.75 3.63
N VAL A 118 -5.08 -5.15 4.18
CA VAL A 118 -5.53 -6.54 4.21
C VAL A 118 -6.57 -6.74 3.12
N ARG A 119 -6.44 -7.80 2.34
CA ARG A 119 -7.41 -8.23 1.33
C ARG A 119 -7.70 -9.70 1.52
N VAL A 120 -8.98 -10.05 1.59
CA VAL A 120 -9.44 -11.44 1.73
C VAL A 120 -10.41 -11.72 0.59
N ARG A 121 -10.16 -12.78 -0.16
CA ARG A 121 -11.04 -13.31 -1.19
C ARG A 121 -11.50 -14.69 -0.75
N LEU A 122 -12.80 -14.87 -0.59
CA LEU A 122 -13.41 -16.12 -0.16
C LEU A 122 -13.78 -16.98 -1.38
N GLN A 123 -13.99 -18.28 -1.15
CA GLN A 123 -14.33 -19.22 -2.22
C GLN A 123 -15.64 -18.88 -2.93
N ASP A 124 -16.59 -18.28 -2.21
CA ASP A 124 -17.90 -17.86 -2.73
C ASP A 124 -17.84 -16.57 -3.59
N GLY A 125 -16.65 -16.00 -3.76
CA GLY A 125 -16.40 -14.76 -4.50
C GLY A 125 -16.57 -13.49 -3.67
N ALA A 126 -16.89 -13.59 -2.38
CA ALA A 126 -16.90 -12.43 -1.49
C ALA A 126 -15.47 -11.88 -1.32
N GLU A 127 -15.36 -10.56 -1.42
CA GLU A 127 -14.11 -9.85 -1.15
C GLU A 127 -14.28 -8.94 0.07
N HIS A 128 -13.29 -8.97 0.95
CA HIS A 128 -13.18 -8.07 2.09
C HIS A 128 -11.84 -7.34 2.06
N SER A 129 -11.83 -6.12 2.52
CA SER A 129 -10.61 -5.33 2.60
C SER A 129 -10.65 -4.39 3.79
N ALA A 130 -9.50 -4.17 4.41
CA ALA A 130 -9.34 -3.26 5.53
C ALA A 130 -7.94 -2.65 5.54
N ILE A 131 -7.79 -1.52 6.22
CA ILE A 131 -6.49 -0.91 6.47
C ILE A 131 -6.21 -0.92 7.97
N LEU A 132 -5.16 -1.64 8.33
CA LEU A 132 -4.66 -1.72 9.68
C LEU A 132 -3.59 -0.66 9.90
N ARG A 133 -3.60 -0.11 11.11
CA ARG A 133 -2.70 0.96 11.57
C ARG A 133 -2.17 0.62 12.95
N GLY A 134 -1.18 1.38 13.43
CA GLY A 134 -0.59 1.14 14.75
C GLY A 134 -1.60 1.07 15.91
N GLY A 135 -2.74 1.77 15.84
CA GLY A 135 -3.82 1.70 16.83
C GLY A 135 -4.89 0.64 16.57
N THR A 136 -4.96 0.08 15.36
CA THR A 136 -5.96 -0.91 14.93
C THR A 136 -5.25 -1.97 14.10
N ALA A 137 -4.59 -2.92 14.78
CA ALA A 137 -3.71 -3.92 14.17
C ALA A 137 -4.39 -5.28 13.92
N SER A 138 -5.71 -5.38 14.09
CA SER A 138 -6.49 -6.60 13.90
C SER A 138 -7.66 -6.38 12.95
N PHE A 139 -8.00 -7.41 12.16
CA PHE A 139 -9.13 -7.43 11.25
C PHE A 139 -9.92 -8.73 11.45
N THR A 140 -11.21 -8.63 11.74
CA THR A 140 -12.12 -9.78 11.74
C THR A 140 -12.82 -9.86 10.40
N ILE A 141 -12.74 -11.01 9.75
CA ILE A 141 -13.35 -11.25 8.43
C ILE A 141 -14.87 -11.26 8.60
N PRO A 142 -15.62 -10.33 8.00
CA PRO A 142 -17.07 -10.27 8.16
C PRO A 142 -17.78 -11.48 7.53
N GLU A 143 -18.95 -11.87 8.05
CA GLU A 143 -19.79 -12.91 7.43
C GLU A 143 -20.50 -12.44 6.15
N GLN A 144 -20.61 -11.12 5.95
CA GLN A 144 -21.24 -10.51 4.78
C GLN A 144 -20.22 -9.69 3.99
N ALA A 145 -20.21 -9.85 2.66
CA ALA A 145 -19.35 -9.09 1.77
C ALA A 145 -19.48 -7.57 2.05
N THR A 146 -18.36 -6.95 2.39
CA THR A 146 -18.31 -5.49 2.61
C THR A 146 -18.23 -4.80 1.27
N ARG A 147 -19.28 -4.06 0.89
CA ARG A 147 -19.25 -3.17 -0.27
C ARG A 147 -18.35 -1.98 0.05
N PHE A 148 -17.11 -2.01 -0.45
CA PHE A 148 -16.21 -0.86 -0.62
C PHE A 148 -15.92 0.03 0.61
N GLU A 149 -14.74 -0.16 1.22
CA GLU A 149 -14.02 0.88 1.98
C GLU A 149 -12.71 1.31 1.27
N LEU A 150 -12.67 1.25 -0.06
CA LEU A 150 -11.44 1.50 -0.83
C LEU A 150 -11.11 3.00 -1.07
N ALA A 151 -11.83 3.96 -0.48
CA ALA A 151 -11.75 5.36 -0.93
C ALA A 151 -11.21 6.41 0.06
N VAL A 152 -10.86 6.12 1.32
CA VAL A 152 -10.55 7.23 2.28
C VAL A 152 -9.08 7.34 2.70
N SER A 153 -8.25 6.31 2.54
CA SER A 153 -6.85 6.35 3.03
C SER A 153 -5.82 6.83 2.01
N TYR A 154 -6.04 6.65 0.71
CA TYR A 154 -5.14 7.17 -0.33
C TYR A 154 -5.20 8.70 -0.48
N TRP A 155 -6.24 9.34 0.06
CA TRP A 155 -6.51 10.77 -0.13
C TRP A 155 -5.87 11.68 0.92
N ARG A 156 -5.25 11.14 1.97
CA ARG A 156 -4.73 11.98 3.07
C ARG A 156 -3.28 12.44 2.93
N MET A 157 -2.59 12.09 1.84
CA MET A 157 -1.18 12.48 1.63
C MET A 157 -0.83 12.97 0.22
N GLY A 158 -1.76 12.92 -0.74
CA GLY A 158 -1.54 13.44 -2.09
C GLY A 158 -2.69 14.33 -2.49
N THR A 159 -2.43 15.62 -2.61
CA THR A 159 -3.26 16.64 -3.26
C THR A 159 -4.08 16.08 -4.44
N ILE A 160 -5.40 16.10 -4.31
CA ILE A 160 -6.29 16.21 -5.47
C ILE A 160 -7.18 17.43 -5.22
N HIS A 161 -6.90 18.47 -5.99
CA HIS A 161 -7.89 19.47 -6.37
C HIS A 161 -9.09 18.71 -6.93
N ILE A 162 -10.20 18.73 -6.20
CA ILE A 162 -11.48 18.33 -6.77
C ILE A 162 -11.75 19.35 -7.88
N LEU A 163 -11.80 18.84 -9.11
CA LEU A 163 -12.32 19.56 -10.27
C LEU A 163 -13.63 20.26 -9.86
N GLU A 164 -13.67 21.58 -10.04
CA GLU A 164 -14.83 22.20 -10.67
C GLU A 164 -14.89 21.76 -12.14
#